data_AF-A0AA38HVE6-F1
#
_entry.id   AF-A0AA38HVE6-F1
#
_cell.length_a   1.000
_cell.length_b   1.000
_cell.length_c   1.000
_cell.angle_alpha   90.00
_cell.angle_beta   90.00
_cell.angle_gamma   90.00
#
_symmetry.space_group_name_H-M   'P 1'
#
loop_
_entity.id
_entity.type
_entity.pdbx_description
1 polymer ?
#
loop_
_entity_poly.entity_id
_entity_poly.type
_entity_poly.pdbx_seq_one_letter_code
_entity_poly.pdbx_strand_id
1 'polypeptide(L)'
;MYEQHAEELQMLVANFRKRNGELRKERPACPSSLFHTWETLLQEVEIDSQALGDIASILGRQVSRPLLERSFHRKIQSRKVFTHRESYETIIAKTEEKLVKCRQEYKNAYLSYLSGPTTESLSSYFNTHNAYVQQLHATNGMLEEYGKETLPSLLQVKLRLRKPVRHLVPDANQMSTQTNWRTLPIHQPPLAGLSANKAPIIPI
;
A
#
# COMPACT_ATOMS: atom_id res chain seq x y z
N MET A 1 -9.59 15.52 7.73
CA MET A 1 -11.00 15.48 7.30
C MET A 1 -11.88 14.93 8.41
N TYR A 2 -11.86 13.61 8.72
CA TYR A 2 -12.62 13.09 9.87
C TYR A 2 -12.21 13.69 11.22
N GLU A 3 -10.91 13.81 11.47
CA GLU A 3 -10.35 14.45 12.69
C GLU A 3 -10.76 15.92 12.81
N GLN A 4 -10.54 16.70 11.76
CA GLN A 4 -10.98 18.10 11.69
C GLN A 4 -12.50 18.25 11.88
N HIS A 5 -13.31 17.38 11.28
CA HIS A 5 -14.76 17.42 11.42
C HIS A 5 -15.20 17.07 12.86
N ALA A 6 -14.53 16.11 13.51
CA ALA A 6 -14.76 15.81 14.92
C ALA A 6 -14.45 17.02 15.81
N GLU A 7 -13.30 17.68 15.61
CA GLU A 7 -12.90 18.87 16.35
C GLU A 7 -13.89 20.04 16.18
N GLU A 8 -14.34 20.29 14.96
CA GLU A 8 -15.32 21.33 14.66
C GLU A 8 -16.67 21.08 15.38
N LEU A 9 -17.14 19.83 15.41
CA LEU A 9 -18.36 19.44 16.13
C LEU A 9 -18.20 19.54 17.66
N GLN A 10 -17.05 19.16 18.21
CA GLN A 10 -16.75 19.32 19.64
C GLN A 10 -16.78 20.79 20.06
N MET A 11 -16.15 21.66 19.26
CA MET A 11 -16.19 23.11 19.49
C MET A 11 -17.61 23.67 19.41
N LEU A 12 -18.42 23.18 18.47
CA LEU A 12 -19.82 23.58 18.33
C LEU A 12 -20.63 23.22 19.59
N VAL A 13 -20.52 21.96 20.05
CA VAL A 13 -21.21 21.48 21.27
C VAL A 13 -20.79 22.29 22.49
N ALA A 14 -19.48 22.53 22.67
CA ALA A 14 -18.96 23.30 23.79
C ALA A 14 -19.52 24.73 23.81
N ASN A 15 -19.56 25.39 22.65
CA ASN A 15 -20.09 26.75 22.51
C ASN A 15 -21.59 26.81 22.84
N PHE A 16 -22.39 25.87 22.33
CA PHE A 16 -23.84 25.84 22.61
C PHE A 16 -24.16 25.47 24.06
N ARG A 17 -23.40 24.56 24.69
CA ARG A 17 -23.56 24.25 26.12
C ARG A 17 -23.24 25.45 27.01
N LYS A 18 -22.19 26.20 26.70
CA LYS A 18 -21.85 27.44 27.40
C LYS A 18 -22.99 28.45 27.32
N ARG A 19 -23.50 28.68 26.10
CA ARG A 19 -24.61 29.62 25.85
C ARG A 19 -25.92 29.17 26.51
N ASN A 20 -26.23 27.88 26.52
CA ASN A 20 -27.36 27.32 27.26
C ASN A 20 -27.24 27.57 28.77
N GLY A 21 -26.03 27.42 29.33
CA GLY A 21 -25.76 27.69 30.74
C GLY A 21 -25.99 29.15 31.14
N GLU A 22 -25.67 30.10 30.25
CA GLU A 22 -25.97 31.52 30.43
C GLU A 22 -27.49 31.78 30.38
N LEU A 23 -28.20 31.22 29.40
CA LEU A 23 -29.66 31.37 29.24
C LEU A 23 -30.45 30.83 30.45
N ARG A 24 -29.97 29.75 31.08
CA ARG A 24 -30.59 29.20 32.30
C ARG A 24 -30.45 30.12 33.52
N LYS A 25 -29.40 30.94 33.57
CA LYS A 25 -29.22 31.94 34.64
C LYS A 25 -30.17 33.13 34.48
N GLU A 26 -30.49 33.50 33.23
CA GLU A 26 -31.40 34.60 32.92
C GLU A 26 -32.89 34.24 33.07
N ARG A 27 -33.26 32.96 32.91
CA ARG A 27 -34.62 32.45 33.15
C ARG A 27 -34.63 31.21 34.05
N PRO A 28 -34.71 31.37 35.39
CA PRO A 28 -34.64 30.26 36.34
C PRO A 28 -35.87 29.33 36.35
N ALA A 29 -37.00 29.75 35.76
CA ALA A 29 -38.28 29.06 35.90
C ALA A 29 -38.88 28.75 34.53
N CYS A 30 -38.57 27.57 33.99
CA CYS A 30 -39.46 26.75 33.16
C CYS A 30 -38.71 25.48 32.75
N PRO A 31 -39.08 24.27 33.24
CA PRO A 31 -38.63 23.03 32.63
C PRO A 31 -39.30 22.91 31.26
N SER A 32 -38.64 23.43 30.21
CA SER A 32 -39.15 23.29 28.85
C SER A 32 -38.68 21.94 28.29
N SER A 33 -39.61 21.13 27.80
CA SER A 33 -39.30 19.93 27.01
C SER A 33 -38.31 20.25 25.89
N LEU A 34 -38.39 21.47 25.33
CA LEU A 34 -37.45 22.00 24.34
C LEU A 34 -35.99 22.04 24.84
N PHE A 35 -35.72 22.46 26.08
CA PHE A 35 -34.37 22.46 26.64
C PHE A 35 -33.83 21.03 26.79
N HIS A 36 -34.69 20.08 27.15
CA HIS A 36 -34.31 18.68 27.26
C HIS A 36 -34.02 18.05 25.89
N THR A 37 -34.88 18.29 24.90
CA THR A 37 -34.66 17.84 23.51
C THR A 37 -33.39 18.43 22.92
N TRP A 38 -33.13 19.71 23.17
CA TRP A 38 -31.91 20.38 22.70
C TRP A 38 -30.64 19.85 23.38
N GLU A 39 -30.66 19.58 24.68
CA GLU A 39 -29.54 18.96 25.38
C GLU A 39 -29.28 17.53 24.85
N THR A 40 -30.34 16.78 24.56
CA THR A 40 -30.24 15.44 23.96
C THR A 40 -29.58 15.52 22.58
N LEU A 41 -30.00 16.47 21.73
CA LEU A 41 -29.37 16.69 20.43
C LEU A 41 -27.87 17.01 20.56
N LEU A 42 -27.49 17.88 21.51
CA LEU A 42 -26.09 18.22 21.74
C LEU A 42 -25.27 17.03 22.27
N GLN A 43 -25.88 16.13 23.05
CA GLN A 43 -25.24 14.88 23.47
C GLN A 43 -25.03 13.93 22.29
N GLU A 44 -26.02 13.74 21.43
CA GLU A 44 -25.88 12.89 20.23
C GLU A 44 -24.79 13.43 19.30
N VAL A 45 -24.72 14.75 19.05
CA VAL A 45 -23.66 15.36 18.23
C VAL A 45 -22.28 15.18 18.85
N GLU A 46 -22.16 15.20 20.18
CA GLU A 46 -20.89 14.93 20.87
C GLU A 46 -20.45 13.48 20.73
N ILE A 47 -21.40 12.54 20.84
CA ILE A 47 -21.15 11.11 20.62
C ILE A 47 -20.68 10.85 19.19
N ASP A 48 -21.37 11.44 18.20
CA ASP A 48 -21.00 11.33 16.79
C ASP A 48 -19.60 11.91 16.51
N SER A 49 -19.29 13.06 17.11
CA SER A 49 -17.95 13.65 17.01
C SER A 49 -16.88 12.71 17.56
N GLN A 50 -17.10 12.11 18.74
CA GLN A 50 -16.15 11.16 19.32
C GLN A 50 -15.96 9.94 18.41
N ALA A 51 -17.04 9.41 17.83
CA ALA A 51 -16.98 8.29 16.90
C ALA A 51 -16.17 8.65 15.62
N LEU A 52 -16.32 9.86 15.09
CA LEU A 52 -15.53 10.34 13.95
C LEU A 52 -14.04 10.45 14.30
N GLY A 53 -13.71 10.91 15.51
CA GLY A 53 -12.34 10.93 16.03
C GLY A 53 -11.74 9.53 16.15
N ASP A 54 -12.50 8.56 16.67
CA ASP A 54 -12.06 7.17 16.80
C ASP A 54 -11.82 6.52 15.42
N ILE A 55 -12.72 6.76 14.46
CA ILE A 55 -12.55 6.29 13.08
C ILE A 55 -11.28 6.88 12.45
N ALA A 56 -11.04 8.19 12.62
CA ALA A 56 -9.84 8.85 12.13
C ALA A 56 -8.56 8.22 12.71
N SER A 57 -8.55 7.97 14.02
CA SER A 57 -7.44 7.33 14.73
C SER A 57 -7.17 5.90 14.23
N ILE A 58 -8.23 5.10 14.06
CA ILE A 58 -8.13 3.72 13.54
C ILE A 58 -7.58 3.72 12.11
N LEU A 59 -8.13 4.55 11.23
CA LEU A 59 -7.65 4.68 9.84
C LEU A 59 -6.17 5.12 9.81
N GLY A 60 -5.78 6.04 10.68
CA GLY A 60 -4.38 6.45 10.83
C GLY A 60 -3.46 5.30 11.22
N ARG A 61 -3.84 4.53 12.26
CA ARG A 61 -2.98 3.48 12.85
C ARG A 61 -2.99 2.17 12.06
N GLN A 62 -4.14 1.73 11.58
CA GLN A 62 -4.29 0.40 10.95
C GLN A 62 -4.19 0.43 9.43
N VAL A 63 -4.47 1.57 8.80
CA VAL A 63 -4.46 1.68 7.33
C VAL A 63 -3.28 2.54 6.86
N SER A 64 -3.21 3.79 7.29
CA SER A 64 -2.23 4.76 6.77
C SER A 64 -0.78 4.38 7.12
N ARG A 65 -0.47 4.17 8.40
CA ARG A 65 0.91 3.81 8.83
C ARG A 65 1.41 2.49 8.19
N PRO A 66 0.65 1.38 8.22
CA PRO A 66 1.12 0.13 7.61
C PRO A 66 1.26 0.21 6.09
N LEU A 67 0.39 0.98 5.42
CA LEU A 67 0.55 1.27 3.99
C LEU A 67 1.84 2.02 3.71
N LEU A 68 2.13 3.07 4.49
CA LEU A 68 3.32 3.89 4.33
C LEU A 68 4.59 3.04 4.54
N GLU A 69 4.68 2.28 5.62
CA GLU A 69 5.81 1.38 5.90
C GLU A 69 6.01 0.35 4.78
N ARG A 70 4.95 -0.33 4.35
CA ARG A 70 5.04 -1.31 3.27
C ARG A 70 5.45 -0.66 1.95
N SER A 71 4.93 0.53 1.63
CA SER A 71 5.31 1.28 0.43
C SER A 71 6.79 1.69 0.46
N PHE A 72 7.30 2.07 1.63
CA PHE A 72 8.69 2.44 1.82
C PHE A 72 9.62 1.24 1.70
N HIS A 73 9.32 0.14 2.40
CA HIS A 73 10.06 -1.12 2.27
C HIS A 73 10.11 -1.57 0.81
N ARG A 74 8.96 -1.47 0.13
CA ARG A 74 8.81 -1.80 -1.28
C ARG A 74 9.68 -0.94 -2.19
N LYS A 75 9.75 0.38 -1.94
CA LYS A 75 10.62 1.32 -2.65
C LYS A 75 12.09 0.95 -2.48
N ILE A 76 12.52 0.61 -1.26
CA ILE A 76 13.90 0.17 -0.99
C ILE A 76 14.23 -1.11 -1.73
N GLN A 77 13.38 -2.13 -1.65
CA GLN A 77 13.60 -3.41 -2.33
C GLN A 77 13.70 -3.21 -3.85
N SER A 78 12.83 -2.37 -4.42
CA SER A 78 12.91 -2.03 -5.83
C SER A 78 14.27 -1.41 -6.20
N ARG A 79 14.79 -0.47 -5.40
CA ARG A 79 16.09 0.16 -5.66
C ARG A 79 17.23 -0.85 -5.66
N LYS A 80 17.29 -1.73 -4.65
CA LYS A 80 18.33 -2.78 -4.56
C LYS A 80 18.35 -3.65 -5.83
N VAL A 81 17.17 -4.05 -6.28
CA VAL A 81 17.00 -4.86 -7.49
C VAL A 81 17.47 -4.13 -8.74
N PHE A 82 17.14 -2.85 -8.91
CA PHE A 82 17.60 -2.06 -10.06
C PHE A 82 19.13 -1.85 -10.05
N THR A 83 19.71 -1.53 -8.88
CA THR A 83 21.17 -1.38 -8.75
C THR A 83 21.90 -2.67 -9.07
N HIS A 84 21.39 -3.80 -8.57
CA HIS A 84 21.99 -5.11 -8.85
C HIS A 84 21.89 -5.45 -10.34
N ARG A 85 20.74 -5.21 -10.97
CA ARG A 85 20.56 -5.37 -12.41
C ARG A 85 21.55 -4.53 -13.22
N GLU A 86 21.66 -3.24 -12.93
CA GLU A 86 22.57 -2.31 -13.62
C GLU A 86 24.03 -2.75 -13.48
N SER A 87 24.41 -3.25 -12.29
CA SER A 87 25.75 -3.82 -12.07
C SER A 87 26.01 -5.05 -12.94
N TYR A 88 25.04 -5.97 -13.04
CA TYR A 88 25.19 -7.15 -13.89
C TYR A 88 25.21 -6.80 -15.38
N GLU A 89 24.35 -5.88 -15.83
CA GLU A 89 24.36 -5.39 -17.22
C GLU A 89 25.74 -4.80 -17.57
N THR A 90 26.34 -4.04 -16.65
CA THR A 90 27.70 -3.50 -16.82
C THR A 90 28.77 -4.60 -16.90
N ILE A 91 28.68 -5.63 -16.05
CA ILE A 91 29.65 -6.73 -16.05
C ILE A 91 29.51 -7.56 -17.32
N ILE A 92 28.29 -7.91 -17.72
CA ILE A 92 27.99 -8.67 -18.94
C ILE A 92 28.57 -7.93 -20.15
N ALA A 93 28.24 -6.64 -20.30
CA ALA A 93 28.76 -5.83 -21.40
C ALA A 93 30.29 -5.83 -21.47
N LYS A 94 30.98 -5.68 -20.33
CA LYS A 94 32.44 -5.75 -20.26
C LYS A 94 32.98 -7.14 -20.62
N THR A 95 32.33 -8.21 -20.18
CA THR A 95 32.76 -9.58 -20.51
C THR A 95 32.51 -9.95 -21.97
N GLU A 96 31.44 -9.43 -22.57
CA GLU A 96 31.15 -9.57 -24.00
C GLU A 96 32.19 -8.81 -24.85
N GLU A 97 32.52 -7.58 -24.48
CA GLU A 97 33.57 -6.80 -25.15
C GLU A 97 34.92 -7.52 -25.12
N LYS A 98 35.32 -8.05 -23.96
CA LYS A 98 36.53 -8.87 -23.82
C LYS A 98 36.48 -10.13 -24.69
N LEU A 99 35.34 -10.82 -24.75
CA LEU A 99 35.17 -12.01 -25.58
C LEU A 99 35.36 -11.70 -27.07
N VAL A 100 34.77 -10.60 -27.54
CA VAL A 100 34.94 -10.12 -28.93
C VAL A 100 36.41 -9.84 -29.22
N LYS A 101 37.11 -9.16 -28.30
CA LYS A 101 38.54 -8.88 -28.43
C LYS A 101 39.38 -10.17 -28.50
N CYS A 102 39.22 -11.10 -27.56
CA CYS A 102 39.96 -12.36 -27.55
C CYS A 102 39.68 -13.20 -28.81
N ARG A 103 38.44 -13.21 -29.30
CA ARG A 103 38.08 -13.88 -30.55
C ARG A 103 38.82 -13.28 -31.75
N GLN A 104 38.93 -11.95 -31.80
CA GLN A 104 39.65 -11.26 -32.88
C GLN A 104 41.16 -11.52 -32.81
N GLU A 105 41.75 -11.49 -31.61
CA GLU A 105 43.17 -11.81 -31.38
C GLU A 105 43.49 -13.25 -31.79
N TYR A 106 42.65 -14.22 -31.39
CA TYR A 106 42.76 -15.62 -31.81
C TYR A 106 42.72 -15.76 -33.33
N LYS A 107 41.74 -15.13 -33.99
CA LYS A 107 41.63 -15.14 -35.46
C LYS A 107 42.87 -14.55 -36.13
N ASN A 108 43.37 -13.44 -35.62
CA ASN A 108 44.57 -12.79 -36.16
C ASN A 108 45.81 -13.68 -36.00
N ALA A 109 46.01 -14.27 -34.81
CA ALA A 109 47.14 -15.16 -34.55
C ALA A 109 47.10 -16.41 -35.45
N TYR A 110 45.91 -16.96 -35.69
CA TYR A 110 45.72 -18.06 -36.64
C TYR A 110 46.10 -17.67 -38.07
N LEU A 111 45.66 -16.51 -38.56
CA LEU A 111 46.01 -16.01 -39.89
C LEU A 111 47.52 -15.74 -40.02
N SER A 112 48.15 -15.17 -38.98
CA SER A 112 49.59 -14.94 -38.94
C SER A 112 50.35 -16.27 -39.03
N TYR A 113 49.95 -17.29 -38.28
CA TYR A 113 50.53 -18.62 -38.35
C TYR A 113 50.38 -19.25 -39.74
N LEU A 114 49.22 -19.12 -40.39
CA LEU A 114 49.03 -19.59 -41.76
C LEU A 114 49.92 -18.88 -42.79
N SER A 115 50.14 -17.58 -42.62
CA SER A 115 50.94 -16.78 -43.56
C SER A 115 52.45 -17.03 -43.43
N GLY A 116 52.92 -17.40 -42.24
CA GLY A 116 54.33 -17.61 -41.93
C GLY A 116 54.48 -18.52 -40.72
N PRO A 117 54.45 -19.85 -40.92
CA PRO A 117 54.50 -20.81 -39.82
C PRO A 117 55.88 -20.76 -39.14
N THR A 118 55.91 -20.38 -37.86
CA THR A 118 57.09 -20.42 -37.00
C THR A 118 56.69 -20.95 -35.63
N THR A 119 57.68 -21.38 -34.83
CA THR A 119 57.44 -21.81 -33.45
C THR A 119 56.81 -20.69 -32.61
N GLU A 120 57.19 -19.43 -32.83
CA GLU A 120 56.58 -18.30 -32.11
C GLU A 120 55.14 -18.05 -32.54
N SER A 121 54.83 -18.11 -33.84
CA SER A 121 53.46 -17.90 -34.32
C SER A 121 52.52 -19.03 -33.88
N LEU A 122 53.03 -20.27 -33.79
CA LEU A 122 52.30 -21.40 -33.23
C LEU A 122 52.02 -21.23 -31.73
N SER A 123 53.02 -20.79 -30.95
CA SER A 123 52.86 -20.51 -29.52
C SER A 123 51.83 -19.40 -29.27
N SER A 124 51.90 -18.32 -30.03
CA SER A 124 50.93 -17.21 -29.98
C SER A 124 49.50 -17.67 -30.33
N TYR A 125 49.35 -18.52 -31.33
CA TYR A 125 48.07 -19.14 -31.70
C TYR A 125 47.46 -19.95 -30.54
N PHE A 126 48.24 -20.83 -29.90
CA PHE A 126 47.74 -21.61 -28.76
C PHE A 126 47.42 -20.74 -27.54
N ASN A 127 48.24 -19.73 -27.25
CA ASN A 127 48.00 -18.83 -26.12
C ASN A 127 46.70 -18.01 -26.31
N THR A 128 46.50 -17.45 -27.49
CA THR A 128 45.26 -16.70 -27.81
C THR A 128 44.03 -17.60 -27.89
N HIS A 129 44.17 -18.85 -28.34
CA HIS A 129 43.12 -19.87 -28.28
C HIS A 129 42.69 -20.13 -26.83
N ASN A 130 43.64 -20.42 -25.95
CA ASN A 130 43.37 -20.70 -24.53
C ASN A 130 42.71 -19.50 -23.85
N ALA A 131 43.18 -18.29 -24.12
CA ALA A 131 42.57 -17.05 -23.62
C ALA A 131 41.12 -16.89 -24.10
N TYR A 132 40.85 -17.14 -25.39
CA TYR A 132 39.49 -17.09 -25.93
C TYR A 132 38.55 -18.12 -25.27
N VAL A 133 38.99 -19.37 -25.13
CA VAL A 133 38.21 -20.45 -24.51
C VAL A 133 37.91 -20.12 -23.03
N GLN A 134 38.90 -19.66 -22.28
CA GLN A 134 38.70 -19.23 -20.88
C GLN A 134 37.68 -18.09 -20.78
N GLN A 135 37.80 -17.08 -21.64
CA GLN A 135 36.86 -15.96 -21.64
C GLN A 135 35.44 -16.39 -22.06
N LEU A 136 35.31 -17.36 -22.98
CA LEU A 136 34.02 -17.94 -23.37
C LEU A 136 33.34 -18.64 -22.20
N HIS A 137 34.09 -19.45 -21.43
CA HIS A 137 33.56 -20.09 -20.23
C HIS A 137 33.15 -19.07 -19.16
N ALA A 138 33.96 -18.04 -18.94
CA ALA A 138 33.62 -16.97 -18.01
C ALA A 138 32.32 -16.24 -18.40
N THR A 139 32.17 -15.88 -19.68
CA THR A 139 30.95 -15.20 -20.17
C THR A 139 29.72 -16.09 -20.06
N ASN A 140 29.83 -17.39 -20.40
CA ASN A 140 28.72 -18.33 -20.26
C ASN A 140 28.30 -18.53 -18.79
N GLY A 141 29.27 -18.64 -17.88
CA GLY A 141 29.00 -18.74 -16.45
C GLY A 141 28.26 -17.51 -15.90
N MET A 142 28.66 -16.31 -16.30
CA MET A 142 27.98 -15.06 -15.92
C MET A 142 26.53 -14.99 -16.42
N LEU A 143 26.28 -15.46 -17.65
CA LEU A 143 24.93 -15.54 -18.24
C LEU A 143 24.04 -16.54 -17.51
N GLU A 144 24.59 -17.69 -17.13
CA GLU A 144 23.87 -18.71 -16.38
C GLU A 144 23.50 -18.22 -14.97
N GLU A 145 24.43 -17.56 -14.27
CA GLU A 145 24.17 -16.97 -12.95
C GLU A 145 23.08 -15.89 -13.01
N TYR A 146 23.12 -15.03 -14.03
CA TYR A 146 22.07 -14.02 -14.25
C TYR A 146 20.68 -14.65 -14.42
N GLY A 147 20.60 -15.73 -15.20
CA GLY A 147 19.36 -16.47 -15.44
C GLY A 147 18.82 -17.19 -14.20
N LYS A 148 19.71 -17.74 -13.36
CA LYS A 148 19.34 -18.53 -12.17
C LYS A 148 19.00 -17.68 -10.95
N GLU A 149 19.74 -16.59 -10.70
CA GLU A 149 19.66 -15.86 -9.43
C GLU A 149 19.04 -14.46 -9.61
N THR A 150 19.55 -13.68 -10.56
CA THR A 150 19.17 -12.29 -10.75
C THR A 150 17.75 -12.15 -11.31
N LEU A 151 17.43 -12.89 -12.37
CA LEU A 151 16.14 -12.83 -13.03
C LEU A 151 14.97 -13.31 -12.13
N PRO A 152 15.08 -14.43 -11.39
CA PRO A 152 14.03 -14.84 -10.46
C PRO A 152 13.83 -13.87 -9.31
N SER A 153 14.92 -13.27 -8.78
CA SER A 153 14.84 -12.24 -7.73
C SER A 153 14.08 -10.99 -8.21
N LEU A 154 14.37 -10.52 -9.44
CA LEU A 154 13.64 -9.44 -10.12
C LEU A 154 12.14 -9.74 -10.23
N LEU A 155 11.80 -10.95 -10.70
CA LEU A 155 10.41 -11.39 -10.88
C LEU A 155 9.68 -11.57 -9.55
N GLN A 156 10.34 -12.14 -8.54
CA GLN A 156 9.75 -12.33 -7.21
C GLN A 156 9.44 -10.99 -6.55
N VAL A 157 10.36 -10.03 -6.62
CA VAL A 157 10.11 -8.68 -6.10
C VAL A 157 8.94 -8.08 -6.86
N LYS A 158 8.94 -8.05 -8.20
CA LYS A 158 7.82 -7.55 -9.02
C LYS A 158 6.48 -8.20 -8.64
N LEU A 159 6.45 -9.50 -8.37
CA LEU A 159 5.25 -10.20 -7.93
C LEU A 159 4.80 -9.75 -6.53
N ARG A 160 5.75 -9.61 -5.58
CA ARG A 160 5.51 -9.05 -4.25
C ARG A 160 5.09 -7.58 -4.31
N LEU A 161 5.52 -6.83 -5.34
CA LEU A 161 5.02 -5.49 -5.67
C LEU A 161 3.57 -5.54 -6.18
N ARG A 162 3.19 -6.59 -6.89
CA ARG A 162 1.85 -6.69 -7.47
C ARG A 162 0.81 -7.20 -6.47
N LYS A 163 1.24 -7.85 -5.38
CA LYS A 163 0.32 -8.35 -4.35
C LYS A 163 -0.51 -7.17 -3.79
N PRO A 164 -1.83 -7.22 -3.95
CA PRO A 164 -2.70 -6.12 -3.59
C PRO A 164 -2.88 -6.05 -2.09
N VAL A 165 -3.00 -4.83 -1.57
CA VAL A 165 -3.20 -4.51 -0.16
C VAL A 165 -4.62 -4.87 0.34
N ARG A 166 -5.31 -5.77 -0.38
CA ARG A 166 -6.70 -6.17 -0.14
C ARG A 166 -6.95 -6.80 1.23
N HIS A 167 -5.90 -7.22 1.94
CA HIS A 167 -5.96 -7.77 3.29
C HIS A 167 -5.83 -6.70 4.40
N LEU A 168 -5.63 -5.41 4.09
CA LEU A 168 -5.67 -4.32 5.08
C LEU A 168 -7.03 -3.60 5.14
N VAL A 169 -7.90 -3.85 4.16
CA VAL A 169 -9.27 -3.32 4.09
C VAL A 169 -10.35 -4.20 4.74
N PRO A 170 -10.21 -5.54 4.95
CA PRO A 170 -11.32 -6.34 5.48
C PRO A 170 -11.69 -5.94 6.90
N ASP A 171 -10.71 -5.57 7.74
CA ASP A 171 -10.98 -5.17 9.12
C ASP A 171 -11.54 -3.75 9.22
N ALA A 172 -11.15 -2.85 8.32
CA ALA A 172 -11.73 -1.50 8.27
C ALA A 172 -13.16 -1.50 7.71
N ASN A 173 -13.49 -2.38 6.76
CA ASN A 173 -14.86 -2.50 6.23
C ASN A 173 -15.76 -3.33 7.17
N GLN A 174 -15.23 -4.34 7.86
CA GLN A 174 -15.95 -5.04 8.93
C GLN A 174 -16.14 -4.15 10.16
N MET A 175 -15.14 -3.35 10.57
CA MET A 175 -15.31 -2.38 11.66
C MET A 175 -16.18 -1.20 11.24
N SER A 176 -16.11 -0.71 10.00
CA SER A 176 -17.03 0.31 9.46
C SER A 176 -18.47 -0.18 9.46
N THR A 177 -18.72 -1.38 8.95
CA THR A 177 -20.06 -1.99 9.01
C THR A 177 -20.47 -2.32 10.44
N GLN A 178 -19.50 -2.61 11.33
CA GLN A 178 -19.76 -2.79 12.76
C GLN A 178 -20.11 -1.52 13.52
N THR A 179 -19.43 -0.42 13.24
CA THR A 179 -19.76 0.87 13.83
C THR A 179 -21.06 1.42 13.23
N ASN A 180 -21.31 1.17 11.94
CA ASN A 180 -22.52 1.63 11.24
C ASN A 180 -23.81 1.00 11.78
N TRP A 181 -23.80 -0.27 12.22
CA TRP A 181 -24.97 -0.85 12.89
C TRP A 181 -25.16 -0.39 14.34
N ARG A 182 -24.15 0.23 15.00
CA ARG A 182 -24.34 0.94 16.27
C ARG A 182 -24.93 2.33 16.08
N THR A 183 -24.67 2.94 14.92
CA THR A 183 -25.15 4.29 14.55
C THR A 183 -26.43 4.28 13.70
N LEU A 184 -27.04 3.11 13.46
CA LEU A 184 -28.42 3.08 12.97
C LEU A 184 -29.34 3.55 14.11
N PRO A 185 -30.14 4.61 13.92
CA PRO A 185 -31.01 5.10 14.96
C PRO A 185 -31.97 3.98 15.37
N ILE A 186 -31.98 3.68 16.66
CA ILE A 186 -32.99 2.86 17.30
C ILE A 186 -34.31 3.64 17.23
N HIS A 187 -35.00 3.56 16.10
CA HIS A 187 -36.37 4.01 15.95
C HIS A 187 -37.19 3.00 15.13
N GLN A 188 -37.66 1.97 15.83
CA GLN A 188 -39.08 1.65 15.73
C GLN A 188 -39.70 1.86 17.11
N PRO A 189 -40.47 2.94 17.34
CA PRO A 189 -41.38 2.96 18.47
C PRO A 189 -42.48 1.89 18.24
N PRO A 190 -42.95 1.18 19.26
CA PRO A 190 -44.13 0.32 19.11
C PRO A 190 -45.34 1.23 18.83
N LEU A 191 -46.01 1.00 17.69
CA LEU A 191 -47.32 1.57 17.43
C LEU A 191 -48.32 0.97 18.44
N ALA A 192 -48.45 1.62 19.59
CA ALA A 192 -49.52 1.36 20.54
C ALA A 192 -50.87 1.79 19.92
N GLY A 193 -51.67 0.80 19.55
CA GLY A 193 -53.12 0.83 19.69
C GLY A 193 -53.90 1.94 18.97
N LEU A 194 -53.95 1.90 17.64
CA LEU A 194 -55.16 2.37 16.94
C LEU A 194 -56.22 1.28 17.11
N SER A 195 -57.09 1.46 18.11
CA SER A 195 -58.30 0.67 18.30
C SER A 195 -59.15 0.73 17.03
N ALA A 196 -59.24 -0.41 16.35
CA ALA A 196 -60.19 -0.63 15.28
C ALA A 196 -61.62 -0.50 15.83
N ASN A 197 -62.21 0.69 15.69
CA ASN A 197 -63.66 0.85 15.86
C ASN A 197 -64.35 0.26 14.64
N LYS A 198 -64.85 -0.97 14.84
CA LYS A 198 -65.80 -1.72 14.03
C LYS A 198 -66.96 -0.82 13.57
N ALA A 199 -67.10 -0.61 12.27
CA ALA A 199 -68.37 -0.21 11.69
C ALA A 199 -69.33 -1.41 11.75
N PRO A 200 -70.59 -1.25 12.21
CA PRO A 200 -71.53 -2.37 12.29
C PRO A 200 -72.07 -2.71 10.91
N ILE A 201 -72.02 -4.00 10.58
CA ILE A 201 -72.75 -4.61 9.48
C ILE A 201 -74.24 -4.58 9.87
N ILE A 202 -75.06 -3.88 9.08
CA ILE A 202 -76.52 -3.99 9.13
C ILE A 202 -76.92 -5.17 8.24
N PRO A 203 -77.55 -6.23 8.77
CA PRO A 203 -78.23 -7.19 7.92
C PRO A 203 -79.63 -6.66 7.57
N ILE A 204 -80.12 -7.10 6.41
CA ILE A 204 -81.41 -6.80 5.76
C ILE A 204 -82.57 -6.76 6.75
#